data_AF-A0A527H2Q0-F1
#
_entry.id   AF-A0A527H2Q0-F1
#
_cell.length_a   1.000
_cell.length_b   1.000
_cell.length_c   1.000
_cell.angle_alpha   90.00
_cell.angle_beta   90.00
_cell.angle_gamma   90.00
#
_symmetry.space_group_name_H-M   'P 1'
#
loop_
_entity.id
_entity.type
_entity.pdbx_description
1 polymer ?
#
loop_
_entity_poly.entity_id
_entity_poly.type
_entity_poly.pdbx_seq_one_letter_code
_entity_poly.pdbx_strand_id
1 'polypeptide(L)' 'IIGRHPEVSNFVLATGFSGHGMMHAAATGSGVSDLIAYGEYRSVDLSAFRYERIAGNQPIEEHVY' A
#
# COMPACT_ATOMS: atom_id res chain seq x y z
N ILE A 1 5.16 0.58 -0.24
CA ILE A 1 4.47 -0.49 -1.01
C ILE A 1 3.42 -1.10 -0.10
N ILE A 2 2.15 -0.98 -0.47
CA ILE A 2 1.00 -1.42 0.34
C ILE A 2 0.02 -2.17 -0.56
N GLY A 3 -0.31 -3.42 -0.26
CA GLY A 3 -1.23 -4.23 -1.08
C GLY A 3 -0.91 -5.72 -1.09
N ARG A 4 -1.68 -6.52 -1.84
CA ARG A 4 -1.40 -7.96 -2.02
C ARG A 4 -0.21 -8.15 -2.98
N HIS A 5 0.55 -9.23 -2.78
CA HIS A 5 1.52 -9.68 -3.77
C HIS A 5 0.78 -10.21 -5.01
N PRO A 6 1.22 -9.89 -6.24
CA PRO A 6 0.47 -10.22 -7.46
C PRO A 6 0.32 -11.72 -7.70
N GLU A 7 1.30 -12.53 -7.28
CA GLU A 7 1.30 -13.98 -7.49
C GLU A 7 0.91 -14.79 -6.24
N VAL A 8 1.03 -14.18 -5.05
CA VAL A 8 0.82 -14.86 -3.76
C VAL A 8 -0.28 -14.11 -3.04
N SER A 9 -1.52 -14.43 -3.39
CA SER A 9 -2.68 -13.60 -3.05
C SER A 9 -2.91 -13.45 -1.54
N ASN A 10 -2.49 -14.40 -0.72
CA ASN A 10 -2.58 -14.33 0.75
C ASN A 10 -1.39 -13.60 1.42
N PHE A 11 -0.42 -13.12 0.65
CA PHE A 11 0.70 -12.34 1.16
C PHE A 11 0.43 -10.84 0.98
N VAL A 12 0.39 -10.10 2.09
CA VAL A 12 0.11 -8.66 2.11
C VAL A 12 1.37 -7.89 2.48
N LEU A 13 1.72 -6.92 1.64
CA LEU A 13 2.82 -6.00 1.83
C LEU A 13 2.31 -4.73 2.52
N ALA A 14 3.03 -4.29 3.55
CA ALA A 14 2.89 -2.99 4.20
C ALA A 14 4.30 -2.55 4.62
N THR A 15 5.10 -2.11 3.64
CA THR A 15 6.54 -1.89 3.81
C THR A 15 7.04 -0.73 2.94
N GLY A 16 8.31 -0.35 3.10
CA GLY A 16 8.95 0.69 2.29
C GLY A 16 8.36 2.08 2.54
N PHE A 17 8.29 2.49 3.81
CA PHE A 17 7.78 3.79 4.24
C PHE A 17 8.86 4.90 4.30
N SER A 18 10.10 4.61 3.91
CA SER A 18 11.18 5.59 3.78
C SER A 18 11.37 6.52 5.00
N GLY A 19 11.32 5.96 6.22
CA GLY A 19 11.50 6.72 7.47
C GLY A 19 10.22 7.34 8.06
N HIS A 20 9.12 7.42 7.29
CA HIS A 20 7.88 8.08 7.70
C HIS A 20 6.77 7.09 8.11
N GLY A 21 7.13 5.84 8.42
CA GLY A 21 6.16 4.77 8.69
C GLY A 21 5.23 5.04 9.88
N MET A 22 5.73 5.71 10.92
CA MET A 22 4.90 6.10 12.07
C MET A 22 3.76 7.03 11.66
N MET A 23 4.03 8.01 10.78
CA MET A 23 3.05 9.00 10.33
C MET A 23 1.95 8.33 9.49
N HIS A 24 2.30 7.31 8.72
CA HIS A 24 1.38 6.60 7.82
C HIS A 24 0.70 5.37 8.45
N ALA A 25 1.04 5.01 9.69
CA ALA A 25 0.62 3.75 10.29
C ALA A 25 -0.92 3.60 10.37
N ALA A 26 -1.64 4.67 10.73
CA ALA A 26 -3.09 4.65 10.85
C ALA A 26 -3.78 4.37 9.50
N ALA A 27 -3.43 5.12 8.46
CA ALA A 27 -3.98 4.93 7.11
C ALA A 27 -3.60 3.55 6.53
N THR A 28 -2.35 3.14 6.71
CA THR A 28 -1.86 1.83 6.27
C THR A 28 -2.64 0.70 6.93
N GLY A 29 -2.79 0.74 8.26
CA GLY A 29 -3.53 -0.29 9.01
C GLY A 29 -4.98 -0.39 8.56
N SER A 30 -5.65 0.76 8.38
CA SER A 30 -7.04 0.81 7.88
C SER A 30 -7.16 0.19 6.48
N GLY A 31 -6.33 0.61 5.52
CA GLY A 31 -6.40 0.07 4.16
C GLY A 31 -6.02 -1.41 4.06
N VAL A 32 -5.03 -1.86 4.85
CA VAL A 32 -4.66 -3.29 4.92
C VAL A 32 -5.78 -4.13 5.54
N SER A 33 -6.42 -3.63 6.60
CA SER A 33 -7.57 -4.29 7.22
C SER A 33 -8.71 -4.47 6.22
N ASP A 34 -9.04 -3.44 5.44
CA ASP A 34 -10.07 -3.51 4.41
C ASP A 34 -9.73 -4.53 3.32
N LEU A 35 -8.48 -4.52 2.83
CA LEU A 35 -8.03 -5.51 1.85
C LEU A 35 -8.13 -6.95 2.36
N ILE A 36 -7.83 -7.17 3.64
CA ILE A 36 -7.90 -8.51 4.25
C ILE A 36 -9.36 -8.93 4.42
N ALA A 37 -10.21 -8.06 4.95
CA ALA A 37 -11.60 -8.38 5.29
C ALA A 37 -12.54 -8.41 4.07
N TYR A 38 -12.32 -7.53 3.10
CA TYR A 38 -13.25 -7.27 1.99
C TYR A 38 -12.65 -7.46 0.60
N GLY A 39 -11.33 -7.58 0.48
CA GLY A 39 -10.65 -7.73 -0.81
C GLY A 39 -10.44 -6.42 -1.59
N GLU A 40 -10.93 -5.30 -1.05
CA GLU A 40 -10.88 -3.97 -1.67
C GLU A 40 -10.66 -2.90 -0.60
N TYR A 41 -10.11 -1.74 -1.00
CA TYR A 41 -10.03 -0.59 -0.10
C TYR A 41 -11.41 0.06 0.07
N ARG A 42 -11.80 0.43 1.30
CA ARG A 42 -13.09 1.09 1.57
C ARG A 42 -12.95 2.39 2.34
N SER A 43 -12.08 2.42 3.33
CA SER A 43 -11.89 3.54 4.24
C SER A 43 -10.88 4.55 3.70
N VAL A 44 -9.76 4.05 3.17
CA VAL A 44 -8.68 4.85 2.55
C VAL A 44 -8.23 4.14 1.29
N ASP A 45 -8.27 4.82 0.14
CA ASP A 45 -7.73 4.27 -1.09
C ASP A 45 -6.19 4.35 -1.11
N LEU A 46 -5.55 3.18 -1.03
CA LEU A 46 -4.10 3.04 -1.12
C LEU A 46 -3.66 2.41 -2.46
N SER A 47 -4.54 2.42 -3.46
CA SER A 47 -4.33 1.84 -4.80
C SER A 47 -3.04 2.28 -5.47
N ALA A 48 -2.67 3.55 -5.30
CA ALA A 48 -1.44 4.11 -5.85
C ALA A 48 -0.18 3.42 -5.29
N PHE A 49 -0.22 2.87 -4.06
CA PHE A 49 0.94 2.31 -3.39
C PHE A 49 1.16 0.81 -3.62
N ARG A 50 0.31 0.16 -4.42
CA ARG A 50 0.39 -1.29 -4.66
C ARG A 50 1.65 -1.70 -5.43
N TYR A 51 1.99 -2.98 -5.36
CA TYR A 51 3.21 -3.52 -5.96
C TYR A 51 3.24 -3.34 -7.48
N GLU A 52 2.09 -3.39 -8.14
CA GLU A 52 1.92 -3.29 -9.59
C GLU A 52 2.52 -2.01 -10.15
N ARG A 53 2.59 -0.92 -9.37
CA ARG A 53 3.26 0.32 -9.80
C ARG A 53 4.76 0.10 -10.06
N ILE A 54 5.40 -0.80 -9.32
CA ILE A 54 6.81 -1.15 -9.51
C ILE A 54 6.96 -2.00 -10.77
N ALA A 55 6.14 -3.04 -10.91
CA ALA A 55 6.14 -3.90 -12.09
C ALA A 55 5.81 -3.13 -13.38
N GLY A 56 4.93 -2.13 -13.29
CA GLY A 56 4.54 -1.26 -14.39
C GLY A 56 5.44 -0.04 -14.60
N ASN A 57 6.52 0.12 -13.84
CA ASN A 57 7.41 1.29 -13.88
C ASN A 57 6.66 2.63 -13.76
N GLN A 58 5.69 2.69 -12.85
CA GLN A 58 4.88 3.85 -12.49
C GLN A 58 5.35 4.40 -11.13
N PRO A 59 6.36 5.28 -11.11
CA PRO A 59 6.82 5.90 -9.87
C PRO A 59 5.77 6.89 -9.34
N ILE A 60 5.77 7.05 -8.01
CA ILE A 60 5.11 8.19 -7.35
C ILE A 60 6.22 9.16 -7.00
N GLU A 61 6.10 10.41 -7.44
CA GLU A 61 7.04 11.46 -7.08
C GLU A 61 6.89 11.83 -5.60
N GLU A 62 8.02 11.90 -4.89
CA GLU A 62 8.08 12.42 -3.54
C GLU A 62 8.38 13.92 -3.62
N HIS A 63 7.40 14.75 -3.31
CA HIS A 63 7.60 16.19 -3.22
C HIS A 63 8.19 16.54 -1.86
N VAL A 64 9.50 16.76 -1.83
CA VAL A 64 10.20 17.34 -0.67
C VAL A 64 10.13 18.86 -0.82
N TYR A 65 9.33 19.52 0.02
CA TYR A 65 9.31 20.98 0.15
C TYR A 65 10.36 21.45 1.16
#